data_AF-A0A7J9N1D6-F1
#
_entry.id   AF-A0A7J9N1D6-F1
#
_cell.length_a   1.000
_cell.length_b   1.000
_cell.length_c   1.000
_cell.angle_alpha   90.00
_cell.angle_beta   90.00
_cell.angle_gamma   90.00
#
_symmetry.space_group_name_H-M   'P 1'
#
loop_
_entity.id
_entity.type
_entity.pdbx_description
1 polymer ?
#
loop_
_entity_poly.entity_id
_entity_poly.type
_entity_poly.pdbx_seq_one_letter_code
_entity_poly.pdbx_strand_id
1 'polypeptide(L)'
;MSGYASGNRVHVSTRKEIASLRERFPPTYLYIMDDVPKHCAMYQYITDDVPKYTLGLPPSKVDIFERQIPEGQNFVTFDSSNLMAAKEPLVITAKDEMRKWSREMRSQGKSIGLVPTMGYLHQGHLSLIQEAHKHSHLIVVSIYVNPGQFSPSEDLSTYPSDLHGDMLKLKSVPGGVDVVFCPKNLYDYNNDSDEKQKNKNGNENLGAGGGDGNGVVSCVEEKGSGHETWVRVERLEKGLCGKSRPVFFRGVATIVTKLFHIVEPDVAVFGKKDYQQWRIIQRMVRDLDFAIEIVGSEITRDSDGLALSSRNVHLSPEERQKALSISRSLSKAKAAAKEGQVKCRELKDSAILTITQAGGRIDYAEIVDQENLKSVEEMKGPVVFCIAAWFGKVRLIDNMEIDI
;
A
#
# COMPACT_ATOMS: atom_id res chain seq x y z
N MET A 1 38.64 -5.68 13.73
CA MET A 1 37.89 -4.66 14.47
C MET A 1 37.14 -3.81 13.48
N SER A 2 35.83 -4.00 13.34
CA SER A 2 34.90 -3.02 12.75
C SER A 2 33.52 -3.35 13.29
N GLY A 3 32.92 -2.39 13.99
CA GLY A 3 31.58 -2.51 14.56
C GLY A 3 30.52 -2.59 13.49
N TYR A 4 29.51 -3.44 13.71
CA TYR A 4 28.25 -3.42 13.00
C TYR A 4 27.13 -2.99 13.95
N ALA A 5 26.35 -2.05 13.42
CA ALA A 5 25.42 -1.19 14.11
C ALA A 5 24.25 -1.93 14.78
N SER A 6 23.79 -1.29 15.85
CA SER A 6 22.62 -1.58 16.67
C SER A 6 21.31 -1.52 15.87
N GLY A 7 20.59 -2.64 15.83
CA GLY A 7 19.16 -2.71 15.51
C GLY A 7 18.44 -3.47 16.61
N ASN A 8 17.45 -2.81 17.24
CA ASN A 8 16.48 -3.30 18.24
C ASN A 8 16.86 -4.57 19.01
N ARG A 9 17.82 -4.44 19.95
CA ARG A 9 18.12 -5.48 20.94
C ARG A 9 17.65 -5.01 22.31
N VAL A 10 16.89 -5.85 23.00
CA VAL A 10 16.61 -5.66 24.42
C VAL A 10 17.39 -6.74 25.16
N HIS A 11 18.36 -6.33 25.98
CA HIS A 11 19.07 -7.23 26.87
C HIS A 11 18.18 -7.57 28.05
N VAL A 12 18.09 -8.85 28.39
CA VAL A 12 17.22 -9.33 29.45
C VAL A 12 18.00 -10.29 30.35
N SER A 13 18.05 -10.01 31.64
CA SER A 13 18.91 -10.76 32.56
C SER A 13 18.17 -11.94 33.20
N THR A 14 16.83 -11.99 33.13
CA THR A 14 16.05 -13.11 33.67
C THR A 14 14.83 -13.51 32.83
N ARG A 15 14.39 -14.78 32.94
CA ARG A 15 13.16 -15.29 32.28
C ARG A 15 11.88 -14.54 32.69
N LYS A 16 11.83 -13.95 33.90
CA LYS A 16 10.65 -13.19 34.38
C LYS A 16 10.49 -11.85 33.67
N GLU A 17 11.59 -11.19 33.28
CA GLU A 17 11.55 -9.91 32.56
C GLU A 17 11.04 -10.07 31.12
N ILE A 18 11.29 -11.22 30.48
CA ILE A 18 10.76 -11.52 29.13
C ILE A 18 9.23 -11.49 29.13
N ALA A 19 8.57 -11.99 30.19
CA ALA A 19 7.11 -11.98 30.30
C ALA A 19 6.56 -10.55 30.44
N SER A 20 7.25 -9.68 31.18
CA SER A 20 6.87 -8.26 31.32
C SER A 20 7.08 -7.47 30.02
N LEU A 21 8.10 -7.81 29.22
CA LEU A 21 8.38 -7.17 27.94
C LEU A 21 7.39 -7.58 26.83
N ARG A 22 6.75 -8.76 26.94
CA ARG A 22 5.69 -9.21 26.01
C ARG A 22 4.44 -8.33 26.03
N GLU A 23 4.15 -7.68 27.15
CA GLU A 23 3.02 -6.74 27.24
C GLU A 23 3.33 -5.38 26.61
N ARG A 24 4.62 -5.07 26.39
CA ARG A 24 5.08 -3.75 25.91
C ARG A 24 5.55 -3.71 24.46
N PHE A 25 5.91 -4.84 23.85
CA PHE A 25 6.48 -4.88 22.51
C PHE A 25 5.82 -5.96 21.63
N PRO A 26 5.58 -5.69 20.33
CA PRO A 26 4.97 -6.64 19.39
C PRO A 26 5.86 -7.89 19.16
N PRO A 27 5.31 -9.00 18.61
CA PRO A 27 5.98 -10.31 18.50
C PRO A 27 7.21 -10.37 17.57
N THR A 28 7.70 -9.23 17.07
CA THR A 28 8.84 -9.10 16.15
C THR A 28 10.16 -8.73 16.82
N TYR A 29 10.24 -8.69 18.16
CA TYR A 29 11.47 -8.34 18.89
C TYR A 29 12.35 -9.55 19.19
N LEU A 30 13.67 -9.33 19.07
CA LEU A 30 14.73 -10.29 19.37
C LEU A 30 15.17 -10.12 20.84
N TYR A 31 15.01 -11.16 21.67
CA TYR A 31 15.42 -11.15 23.08
C TYR A 31 16.72 -11.92 23.27
N ILE A 32 17.73 -11.31 23.89
CA ILE A 32 19.02 -11.95 24.17
C ILE A 32 19.13 -12.13 25.69
N MET A 33 19.27 -13.37 26.16
CA MET A 33 19.51 -13.68 27.57
C MET A 33 21.00 -13.68 27.89
N ASP A 34 21.40 -13.02 28.97
CA ASP A 34 22.81 -12.86 29.36
C ASP A 34 23.46 -14.16 29.91
N ASP A 35 22.65 -15.16 30.29
CA ASP A 35 23.10 -16.42 30.91
C ASP A 35 23.27 -17.60 29.92
N VAL A 36 23.31 -17.33 28.61
CA VAL A 36 23.64 -18.34 27.60
C VAL A 36 25.14 -18.22 27.28
N PRO A 37 25.92 -19.32 27.17
CA PRO A 37 27.34 -19.24 26.85
C PRO A 37 27.60 -18.33 25.65
N LYS A 38 28.70 -17.55 25.70
CA LYS A 38 29.06 -16.36 24.86
C LYS A 38 28.93 -16.50 23.32
N HIS A 39 28.49 -17.64 22.80
CA HIS A 39 28.37 -17.97 21.38
C HIS A 39 27.00 -18.54 20.96
N CYS A 40 25.99 -18.48 21.83
CA CYS A 40 24.63 -18.96 21.52
C CYS A 40 23.61 -17.82 21.64
N ALA A 41 22.67 -17.76 20.69
CA ALA A 41 21.50 -16.91 20.77
C ALA A 41 20.24 -17.80 20.79
N MET A 42 19.37 -17.58 21.77
CA MET A 42 18.06 -18.21 21.83
C MET A 42 17.06 -17.30 21.12
N TYR A 43 16.43 -17.79 20.07
CA TYR A 43 15.41 -17.05 19.32
C TYR A 43 14.04 -17.64 19.63
N GLN A 44 13.07 -16.80 20.02
CA GLN A 44 11.69 -17.23 20.17
C GLN A 44 10.86 -16.71 18.98
N TYR A 45 10.30 -17.62 18.19
CA TYR A 45 9.17 -17.31 17.31
C TYR A 45 7.90 -17.73 18.05
N ILE A 46 6.95 -16.81 18.22
CA ILE A 46 5.61 -17.14 18.72
C ILE A 46 4.71 -17.30 17.51
N THR A 47 4.38 -18.54 17.17
CA THR A 47 3.22 -18.86 16.32
C THR A 47 2.18 -19.52 17.21
N ASP A 48 0.91 -19.20 17.01
CA ASP A 48 -0.17 -19.26 18.01
C ASP A 48 -0.54 -20.62 18.64
N ASP A 49 0.17 -21.72 18.39
CA ASP A 49 -0.27 -23.03 18.92
C ASP A 49 0.73 -23.91 19.69
N VAL A 50 2.05 -23.63 19.79
CA VAL A 50 2.95 -24.34 20.75
C VAL A 50 4.21 -23.52 21.02
N PRO A 51 4.69 -23.34 22.28
CA PRO A 51 6.01 -22.76 22.53
C PRO A 51 7.11 -23.76 22.12
N LYS A 52 7.68 -23.58 20.91
CA LYS A 52 8.89 -24.29 20.49
C LYS A 52 10.12 -23.43 20.80
N TYR A 53 11.02 -23.95 21.64
CA TYR A 53 12.33 -23.35 21.88
C TYR A 53 13.28 -23.82 20.78
N THR A 54 14.01 -22.91 20.13
CA THR A 54 15.04 -23.30 19.14
C THR A 54 16.37 -22.63 19.49
N LEU A 55 17.40 -23.46 19.73
CA LEU A 55 18.79 -23.00 19.85
C LEU A 55 19.37 -22.83 18.43
N GLY A 56 19.85 -21.64 18.09
CA GLY A 56 20.61 -21.43 16.85
C GLY A 56 22.10 -21.65 17.09
N LEU A 57 22.72 -22.63 16.42
CA LEU A 57 24.17 -22.83 16.41
C LEU A 57 24.74 -22.55 15.00
N PRO A 58 25.94 -21.96 14.87
CA PRO A 58 26.61 -21.84 13.58
C PRO A 58 26.98 -23.23 13.01
N PRO A 59 26.99 -23.42 11.67
CA PRO A 59 27.18 -24.72 11.02
C PRO A 59 28.45 -25.46 11.44
N SER A 60 29.52 -24.72 11.76
CA SER A 60 30.84 -25.25 12.13
C SER A 60 30.91 -25.88 13.54
N LYS A 61 29.83 -25.83 14.32
CA LYS A 61 29.78 -26.41 15.68
C LYS A 61 28.63 -27.39 15.91
N VAL A 62 27.90 -27.77 14.86
CA VAL A 62 26.78 -28.70 14.93
C VAL A 62 27.24 -30.08 15.43
N ASP A 63 28.38 -30.58 14.95
CA ASP A 63 28.93 -31.89 15.33
C ASP A 63 29.35 -31.99 16.81
N ILE A 64 29.60 -30.86 17.48
CA ILE A 64 30.11 -30.84 18.86
C ILE A 64 28.97 -31.04 19.89
N PHE A 65 27.72 -30.76 19.53
CA PHE A 65 26.58 -30.82 20.44
C PHE A 65 25.71 -32.08 20.30
N GLU A 66 25.98 -32.93 19.31
CA GLU A 66 25.18 -34.15 19.06
C GLU A 66 25.41 -35.28 20.11
N ARG A 67 26.46 -35.17 20.95
CA ARG A 67 26.84 -36.25 21.90
C ARG A 67 26.38 -36.07 23.34
N GLN A 68 25.59 -35.04 23.67
CA GLN A 68 25.14 -34.78 25.06
C GLN A 68 23.71 -34.24 25.18
N ILE A 69 22.73 -34.82 24.48
CA ILE A 69 21.32 -34.41 24.64
C ILE A 69 20.42 -35.62 24.94
N PRO A 70 19.56 -35.58 25.99
CA PRO A 70 18.58 -36.62 26.31
C PRO A 70 17.49 -36.77 25.24
N GLU A 71 16.95 -37.98 25.10
CA GLU A 71 15.90 -38.33 24.13
C GLU A 71 14.65 -37.43 24.23
N GLY A 72 14.18 -36.90 23.08
CA GLY A 72 12.86 -36.23 22.96
C GLY A 72 12.83 -34.83 22.35
N GLN A 73 13.93 -34.28 21.82
CA GLN A 73 13.93 -32.97 21.14
C GLN A 73 14.14 -33.11 19.62
N ASN A 74 13.20 -32.56 18.84
CA ASN A 74 13.32 -32.43 17.38
C ASN A 74 14.01 -31.10 17.03
N PHE A 75 15.03 -31.13 16.19
CA PHE A 75 15.64 -29.94 15.60
C PHE A 75 15.22 -29.77 14.14
N VAL A 76 15.02 -28.52 13.72
CA VAL A 76 14.91 -28.14 12.30
C VAL A 76 16.20 -27.40 11.97
N THR A 77 16.98 -27.93 11.02
CA THR A 77 18.12 -27.22 10.45
C THR A 77 17.60 -26.13 9.53
N PHE A 78 17.87 -24.86 9.85
CA PHE A 78 17.71 -23.78 8.89
C PHE A 78 18.99 -23.67 8.08
N ASP A 79 18.86 -23.91 6.78
CA ASP A 79 19.91 -23.60 5.83
C ASP A 79 20.08 -22.06 5.76
N SER A 80 21.18 -21.56 6.34
CA SER A 80 21.56 -20.14 6.30
C SER A 80 21.83 -19.63 4.89
N SER A 81 21.92 -20.50 3.88
CA SER A 81 22.05 -20.12 2.47
C SER A 81 20.79 -19.44 1.92
N ASN A 82 19.64 -19.61 2.57
CA ASN A 82 18.34 -19.07 2.15
C ASN A 82 17.88 -17.83 2.92
N LEU A 83 18.71 -17.27 3.81
CA LEU A 83 18.54 -15.89 4.26
C LEU A 83 18.95 -14.99 3.09
N MET A 84 18.10 -14.88 2.06
CA MET A 84 18.33 -13.96 0.96
C MET A 84 18.62 -12.59 1.57
N ALA A 85 19.85 -12.10 1.38
CA ALA A 85 20.24 -10.78 1.84
C ALA A 85 19.18 -9.79 1.36
N ALA A 86 18.47 -9.15 2.30
CA ALA A 86 17.40 -8.23 1.98
C ALA A 86 17.95 -7.19 1.02
N LYS A 87 17.51 -7.23 -0.24
CA LYS A 87 17.98 -6.32 -1.29
C LYS A 87 17.58 -4.92 -0.90
N GLU A 88 18.56 -4.05 -0.68
CA GLU A 88 18.29 -2.64 -0.40
C GLU A 88 17.87 -1.97 -1.72
N PRO A 89 16.66 -1.41 -1.80
CA PRO A 89 16.21 -0.76 -3.03
C PRO A 89 17.00 0.53 -3.27
N LEU A 90 17.32 0.79 -4.53
CA LEU A 90 17.87 2.08 -4.95
C LEU A 90 16.79 3.16 -4.79
N VAL A 91 17.10 4.24 -4.07
CA VAL A 91 16.18 5.38 -3.94
C VAL A 91 16.50 6.41 -5.01
N ILE A 92 15.54 6.67 -5.90
CA ILE A 92 15.66 7.70 -6.95
C ILE A 92 14.65 8.81 -6.66
N THR A 93 15.08 10.07 -6.76
CA THR A 93 14.21 11.22 -6.50
C THR A 93 14.03 12.14 -7.71
N ALA A 94 14.99 12.18 -8.64
CA ALA A 94 14.92 13.02 -9.82
C ALA A 94 14.22 12.29 -10.99
N LYS A 95 13.41 13.02 -11.76
CA LYS A 95 12.69 12.50 -12.94
C LYS A 95 13.67 11.93 -13.97
N ASP A 96 14.78 12.61 -14.23
CA ASP A 96 15.73 12.22 -15.28
C ASP A 96 16.62 11.04 -14.87
N GLU A 97 16.94 10.91 -13.57
CA GLU A 97 17.62 9.73 -13.04
C GLU A 97 16.75 8.48 -13.18
N MET A 98 15.44 8.60 -12.89
CA MET A 98 14.50 7.49 -13.03
C MET A 98 14.39 7.06 -14.49
N ARG A 99 14.25 8.01 -15.42
CA ARG A 99 14.25 7.72 -16.87
C ARG A 99 15.54 7.06 -17.32
N LYS A 100 16.69 7.58 -16.88
CA LYS A 100 18.00 7.03 -17.22
C LYS A 100 18.10 5.57 -16.75
N TRP A 101 17.75 5.31 -15.50
CA TRP A 101 17.75 3.96 -14.93
C TRP A 101 16.82 3.02 -15.72
N SER A 102 15.57 3.44 -15.97
CA SER A 102 14.60 2.60 -16.68
C SER A 102 15.08 2.25 -18.08
N ARG A 103 15.58 3.23 -18.84
CA ARG A 103 16.08 3.01 -20.21
C ARG A 103 17.32 2.14 -20.24
N GLU A 104 18.22 2.29 -19.26
CA GLU A 104 19.39 1.42 -19.10
C GLU A 104 18.95 -0.03 -18.86
N MET A 105 18.02 -0.27 -17.94
CA MET A 105 17.52 -1.62 -17.64
C MET A 105 16.75 -2.23 -18.82
N ARG A 106 15.91 -1.45 -19.48
CA ARG A 106 15.19 -1.88 -20.69
C ARG A 106 16.13 -2.21 -21.84
N SER A 107 17.22 -1.46 -22.02
CA SER A 107 18.25 -1.75 -23.04
C SER A 107 18.95 -3.10 -22.82
N GLN A 108 18.93 -3.62 -21.58
CA GLN A 108 19.42 -4.94 -21.20
C GLN A 108 18.34 -6.04 -21.32
N GLY A 109 17.18 -5.72 -21.90
CA GLY A 109 16.05 -6.65 -22.07
C GLY A 109 15.28 -6.95 -20.78
N LYS A 110 15.44 -6.15 -19.72
CA LYS A 110 14.69 -6.30 -18.47
C LYS A 110 13.35 -5.59 -18.57
N SER A 111 12.28 -6.28 -18.20
CA SER A 111 10.95 -5.68 -18.04
C SER A 111 10.76 -5.08 -16.66
N ILE A 112 10.02 -3.97 -16.61
CA ILE A 112 9.82 -3.16 -15.40
C ILE A 112 8.34 -3.22 -14.98
N GLY A 113 8.10 -3.66 -13.74
CA GLY A 113 6.81 -3.59 -13.06
C GLY A 113 6.74 -2.37 -12.15
N LEU A 114 5.70 -1.56 -12.29
CA LEU A 114 5.45 -0.39 -11.45
C LEU A 114 4.29 -0.63 -10.48
N VAL A 115 4.50 -0.30 -9.20
CA VAL A 115 3.45 -0.20 -8.18
C VAL A 115 3.36 1.25 -7.70
N PRO A 116 2.39 2.04 -8.20
CA PRO A 116 2.20 3.41 -7.75
C PRO A 116 1.55 3.48 -6.37
N THR A 117 2.17 4.20 -5.42
CA THR A 117 1.62 4.41 -4.08
C THR A 117 1.77 5.86 -3.61
N MET A 118 1.04 6.20 -2.56
CA MET A 118 1.21 7.46 -1.81
C MET A 118 2.02 7.27 -0.51
N GLY A 119 2.64 6.11 -0.29
CA GLY A 119 3.31 5.78 0.96
C GLY A 119 2.35 5.30 2.06
N TYR A 120 2.84 5.27 3.30
CA TYR A 120 2.18 4.69 4.47
C TYR A 120 1.70 3.26 4.21
N LEU A 121 2.66 2.44 3.78
CA LEU A 121 2.45 1.11 3.23
C LEU A 121 1.91 0.13 4.28
N HIS A 122 1.16 -0.84 3.80
CA HIS A 122 0.52 -1.91 4.59
C HIS A 122 0.50 -3.19 3.77
N GLN A 123 0.02 -4.31 4.32
CA GLN A 123 0.05 -5.60 3.63
C GLN A 123 -0.65 -5.59 2.25
N GLY A 124 -1.75 -4.83 2.11
CA GLY A 124 -2.38 -4.64 0.80
C GLY A 124 -1.53 -3.93 -0.26
N HIS A 125 -0.48 -3.20 0.11
CA HIS A 125 0.51 -2.65 -0.84
C HIS A 125 1.59 -3.69 -1.15
N LEU A 126 2.01 -4.47 -0.16
CA LEU A 126 3.03 -5.52 -0.34
C LEU A 126 2.51 -6.64 -1.26
N SER A 127 1.21 -6.94 -1.21
CA SER A 127 0.59 -7.88 -2.16
C SER A 127 0.63 -7.38 -3.61
N LEU A 128 0.58 -6.06 -3.86
CA LEU A 128 0.75 -5.51 -5.21
C LEU A 128 2.17 -5.74 -5.75
N ILE A 129 3.18 -5.64 -4.86
CA ILE A 129 4.59 -5.89 -5.20
C ILE A 129 4.79 -7.37 -5.52
N GLN A 130 4.21 -8.25 -4.71
CA GLN A 130 4.21 -9.70 -4.98
C GLN A 130 3.51 -10.05 -6.30
N GLU A 131 2.42 -9.36 -6.63
CA GLU A 131 1.77 -9.51 -7.93
C GLU A 131 2.67 -9.01 -9.05
N ALA A 132 3.33 -7.85 -8.91
CA ALA A 132 4.23 -7.30 -9.91
C ALA A 132 5.42 -8.22 -10.24
N HIS A 133 5.94 -8.97 -9.26
CA HIS A 133 6.99 -9.98 -9.47
C HIS A 133 6.57 -11.13 -10.41
N LYS A 134 5.27 -11.38 -10.59
CA LYS A 134 4.79 -12.42 -11.52
C LYS A 134 4.87 -11.97 -12.98
N HIS A 135 4.92 -10.66 -13.22
CA HIS A 135 4.75 -10.06 -14.55
C HIS A 135 6.00 -9.32 -15.05
N SER A 136 7.03 -9.16 -14.22
CA SER A 136 8.21 -8.35 -14.57
C SER A 136 9.50 -8.79 -13.89
N HIS A 137 10.64 -8.39 -14.45
CA HIS A 137 11.96 -8.73 -13.92
C HIS A 137 12.39 -7.80 -12.78
N LEU A 138 12.05 -6.50 -12.89
CA LEU A 138 12.48 -5.45 -11.98
C LEU A 138 11.27 -4.71 -11.42
N ILE A 139 11.27 -4.42 -10.12
CA ILE A 139 10.15 -3.76 -9.45
C ILE A 139 10.50 -2.33 -9.06
N VAL A 140 9.67 -1.39 -9.52
CA VAL A 140 9.67 0.00 -9.10
C VAL A 140 8.44 0.27 -8.25
N VAL A 141 8.66 0.80 -7.05
CA VAL A 141 7.57 1.34 -6.20
C VAL A 141 7.69 2.85 -6.19
N SER A 142 6.63 3.57 -6.59
CA SER A 142 6.61 5.03 -6.40
C SER A 142 5.96 5.39 -5.07
N ILE A 143 6.55 6.33 -4.34
CA ILE A 143 5.98 6.93 -3.14
C ILE A 143 5.84 8.42 -3.40
N TYR A 144 4.61 8.88 -3.68
CA TYR A 144 4.33 10.29 -3.90
C TYR A 144 2.88 10.62 -3.50
N VAL A 145 2.72 11.49 -2.49
CA VAL A 145 1.41 12.04 -2.12
C VAL A 145 1.05 13.12 -3.14
N ASN A 146 0.12 12.80 -4.03
CA ASN A 146 -0.26 13.66 -5.15
C ASN A 146 -1.20 14.79 -4.71
N PRO A 147 -0.82 16.08 -4.72
CA PRO A 147 -1.74 17.16 -4.35
C PRO A 147 -2.93 17.29 -5.30
N GLY A 148 -2.74 17.01 -6.60
CA GLY A 148 -3.73 17.25 -7.65
C GLY A 148 -4.98 16.36 -7.59
N GLN A 149 -5.02 15.36 -6.71
CA GLN A 149 -6.19 14.51 -6.49
C GLN A 149 -6.99 14.88 -5.24
N PHE A 150 -6.51 15.79 -4.38
CA PHE A 150 -7.25 16.23 -3.20
C PHE A 150 -8.10 17.46 -3.53
N SER A 151 -9.33 17.52 -3.02
CA SER A 151 -10.12 18.76 -3.06
C SER A 151 -9.65 19.74 -1.96
N PRO A 152 -9.97 21.04 -2.05
CA PRO A 152 -9.71 22.01 -0.99
C PRO A 152 -10.22 21.61 0.41
N SER A 153 -11.30 20.82 0.45
CA SER A 153 -11.92 20.29 1.66
C SER A 153 -11.33 18.96 2.14
N GLU A 154 -10.46 18.33 1.35
CA GLU A 154 -9.74 17.12 1.71
C GLU A 154 -8.34 17.50 2.19
N ASP A 155 -8.03 17.14 3.43
CA ASP A 155 -6.89 17.72 4.11
C ASP A 155 -5.58 16.97 3.76
N LEU A 156 -4.93 17.42 2.67
CA LEU A 156 -3.60 16.98 2.23
C LEU A 156 -2.58 17.02 3.38
N SER A 157 -2.72 17.99 4.30
CA SER A 157 -1.80 18.18 5.43
C SER A 157 -1.88 17.07 6.49
N THR A 158 -2.95 16.27 6.47
CA THR A 158 -3.19 15.18 7.43
C THR A 158 -2.89 13.80 6.86
N TYR A 159 -2.44 13.71 5.60
CA TYR A 159 -2.11 12.41 5.01
C TYR A 159 -0.90 11.80 5.74
N PRO A 160 -0.99 10.55 6.22
CA PRO A 160 0.08 9.96 7.01
C PRO A 160 1.32 9.72 6.14
N SER A 161 2.50 10.00 6.70
CA SER A 161 3.78 9.78 6.04
C SER A 161 4.78 9.14 6.99
N ASP A 162 5.31 7.97 6.63
CA ASP A 162 6.36 7.28 7.36
C ASP A 162 7.31 6.59 6.37
N LEU A 163 8.15 7.39 5.71
CA LEU A 163 9.08 6.87 4.71
C LEU A 163 10.03 5.83 5.31
N HIS A 164 10.44 5.98 6.58
CA HIS A 164 11.30 5.00 7.24
C HIS A 164 10.61 3.64 7.39
N GLY A 165 9.40 3.63 7.94
CA GLY A 165 8.60 2.41 8.06
C GLY A 165 8.23 1.81 6.71
N ASP A 166 8.02 2.62 5.68
CA ASP A 166 7.79 2.15 4.31
C ASP A 166 9.02 1.44 3.77
N MET A 167 10.21 2.03 3.89
CA MET A 167 11.47 1.41 3.45
C MET A 167 11.76 0.09 4.18
N LEU A 168 11.46 0.00 5.48
CA LEU A 168 11.59 -1.27 6.23
C LEU A 168 10.65 -2.35 5.67
N LYS A 169 9.40 -2.01 5.38
CA LYS A 169 8.44 -2.95 4.78
C LYS A 169 8.89 -3.39 3.39
N LEU A 170 9.34 -2.46 2.54
CA LEU A 170 9.82 -2.75 1.19
C LEU A 170 11.06 -3.67 1.20
N LYS A 171 12.00 -3.44 2.13
CA LYS A 171 13.16 -4.33 2.34
C LYS A 171 12.76 -5.75 2.75
N SER A 172 11.61 -5.90 3.42
CA SER A 172 11.12 -7.20 3.86
C SER A 172 10.37 -8.00 2.79
N VAL A 173 10.09 -7.42 1.62
CA VAL A 173 9.31 -8.10 0.58
C VAL A 173 10.15 -9.22 -0.04
N PRO A 174 9.64 -10.47 -0.09
CA PRO A 174 10.28 -11.55 -0.83
C PRO A 174 10.44 -11.20 -2.32
N GLY A 175 11.64 -11.40 -2.87
CA GLY A 175 11.99 -10.94 -4.23
C GLY A 175 12.59 -9.53 -4.28
N GLY A 176 12.37 -8.73 -3.22
CA GLY A 176 12.93 -7.40 -3.06
C GLY A 176 12.32 -6.35 -4.00
N VAL A 177 12.64 -5.08 -3.74
CA VAL A 177 12.30 -3.97 -4.63
C VAL A 177 13.59 -3.44 -5.25
N ASP A 178 13.59 -3.19 -6.56
CA ASP A 178 14.77 -2.67 -7.26
C ASP A 178 14.94 -1.18 -7.03
N VAL A 179 13.84 -0.42 -7.19
CA VAL A 179 13.84 1.03 -7.06
C VAL A 179 12.64 1.50 -6.26
N VAL A 180 12.90 2.44 -5.34
CA VAL A 180 11.88 3.30 -4.74
C VAL A 180 11.99 4.68 -5.38
N PHE A 181 11.01 5.04 -6.20
CA PHE A 181 10.94 6.36 -6.80
C PHE A 181 10.18 7.31 -5.87
N CYS A 182 10.91 8.23 -5.24
CA CYS A 182 10.40 9.17 -4.23
C CYS A 182 10.66 10.62 -4.66
N PRO A 183 9.95 11.13 -5.68
CA PRO A 183 10.16 12.49 -6.16
C PRO A 183 9.69 13.53 -5.15
N LYS A 184 10.43 14.63 -5.03
CA LYS A 184 10.01 15.79 -4.21
C LYS A 184 8.75 16.44 -4.79
N ASN A 185 8.72 16.61 -6.11
CA ASN A 185 7.59 17.16 -6.81
C ASN A 185 7.50 16.58 -8.23
N LEU A 186 6.29 16.28 -8.67
CA LEU A 186 6.02 15.89 -10.04
C LEU A 186 5.38 17.01 -10.85
N TYR A 187 4.83 18.03 -10.20
CA TYR A 187 4.37 19.27 -10.81
C TYR A 187 5.50 20.28 -10.91
N ASP A 188 5.45 21.11 -11.94
CA ASP A 188 6.35 22.24 -12.08
C ASP A 188 5.55 23.45 -11.59
N TYR A 189 5.87 23.89 -10.37
CA TYR A 189 5.44 25.19 -9.87
C TYR A 189 6.62 26.11 -10.14
N ASN A 190 6.46 27.14 -10.96
CA ASN A 190 7.55 28.09 -11.17
C ASN A 190 7.90 28.74 -9.83
N ASN A 191 9.08 28.43 -9.30
CA ASN A 191 9.68 29.19 -8.22
C ASN A 191 10.19 30.52 -8.82
N ASP A 192 9.33 31.53 -8.89
CA ASP A 192 9.76 32.93 -9.02
C ASP A 192 10.61 33.40 -7.81
N SER A 193 10.89 32.51 -6.86
CA SER A 193 11.77 32.70 -5.70
C SER A 193 13.22 32.27 -5.91
N ASP A 194 13.55 31.41 -6.89
CA ASP A 194 14.92 30.89 -7.06
C ASP A 194 15.87 31.87 -7.80
N GLU A 195 15.34 32.88 -8.51
CA GLU A 195 16.16 33.95 -9.09
C GLU A 195 16.50 35.09 -8.12
N LYS A 196 15.81 35.20 -6.97
CA LYS A 196 16.07 36.28 -5.99
C LYS A 196 17.06 35.90 -4.88
N GLN A 197 17.45 34.63 -4.74
CA GLN A 197 18.39 34.18 -3.70
C GLN A 197 19.86 34.06 -4.14
N LYS A 198 20.19 34.24 -5.43
CA LYS A 198 21.60 34.31 -5.86
C LYS A 198 22.27 35.66 -5.66
N ASN A 199 21.52 36.69 -5.25
CA ASN A 199 22.04 38.02 -4.91
C ASN A 199 21.71 38.41 -3.46
N LYS A 200 22.31 37.72 -2.48
CA LYS A 200 22.62 38.29 -1.16
C LYS A 200 23.54 37.34 -0.39
N ASN A 201 24.82 37.68 -0.39
CA ASN A 201 25.82 37.11 0.49
C ASN A 201 25.43 37.29 1.97
N GLY A 202 25.72 36.25 2.76
CA GLY A 202 26.10 36.35 4.17
C GLY A 202 24.95 36.33 5.18
N ASN A 203 24.72 35.18 5.82
CA ASN A 203 25.11 34.91 7.21
C ASN A 203 24.29 33.73 7.77
N GLU A 204 24.92 32.96 8.66
CA GLU A 204 24.40 31.75 9.31
C GLU A 204 23.15 32.01 10.17
N ASN A 205 22.16 31.11 10.12
CA ASN A 205 21.63 30.42 11.30
C ASN A 205 20.56 29.38 10.95
N LEU A 206 20.65 28.22 11.60
CA LEU A 206 19.57 27.24 11.71
C LEU A 206 18.44 27.84 12.55
N GLY A 207 17.21 27.83 12.02
CA GLY A 207 16.04 28.31 12.73
C GLY A 207 14.77 27.77 12.11
N ALA A 208 13.96 27.10 12.94
CA ALA A 208 12.63 26.64 12.64
C ALA A 208 11.76 27.77 12.06
N GLY A 209 11.07 27.50 10.95
CA GLY A 209 10.15 28.43 10.31
C GLY A 209 8.78 27.81 10.17
N GLY A 210 7.92 28.04 11.16
CA GLY A 210 6.48 28.10 10.93
C GLY A 210 6.19 29.28 10.00
N GLY A 211 5.37 29.03 8.98
CA GLY A 211 5.00 30.02 7.97
C GLY A 211 3.55 29.79 7.54
N ASP A 212 2.81 30.90 7.55
CA ASP A 212 1.36 31.05 7.51
C ASP A 212 0.57 30.18 6.54
N GLY A 213 -0.58 29.74 7.06
CA GLY A 213 -1.68 29.25 6.24
C GLY A 213 -2.34 30.38 5.46
N ASN A 214 -2.11 30.42 4.15
CA ASN A 214 -3.16 30.69 3.17
C ASN A 214 -2.61 30.40 1.76
N GLY A 215 -3.00 29.28 1.18
CA GLY A 215 -2.51 28.85 -0.12
C GLY A 215 -3.07 27.50 -0.53
N VAL A 216 -4.39 27.35 -0.46
CA VAL A 216 -5.09 26.21 -1.05
C VAL A 216 -4.82 26.25 -2.54
N VAL A 217 -4.07 25.27 -3.06
CA VAL A 217 -3.78 25.14 -4.50
C VAL A 217 -5.06 24.75 -5.23
N SER A 218 -5.86 25.77 -5.56
CA SER A 218 -7.03 25.67 -6.40
C SER A 218 -6.59 25.39 -7.84
N CYS A 219 -7.24 24.40 -8.47
CA CYS A 219 -6.86 23.83 -9.74
C CYS A 219 -7.09 24.69 -11.00
N VAL A 220 -7.08 26.01 -10.91
CA VAL A 220 -6.88 26.94 -12.04
C VAL A 220 -6.32 28.21 -11.41
N GLU A 221 -5.01 28.42 -11.47
CA GLU A 221 -4.46 29.75 -11.20
C GLU A 221 -4.75 30.63 -12.41
N GLU A 222 -5.64 31.62 -12.26
CA GLU A 222 -5.94 32.61 -13.31
C GLU A 222 -4.75 33.54 -13.64
N LYS A 223 -3.60 33.35 -12.98
CA LYS A 223 -2.35 34.07 -13.26
C LYS A 223 -1.25 33.06 -13.49
N GLY A 224 -0.82 33.00 -14.75
CA GLY A 224 -0.08 31.90 -15.32
C GLY A 224 1.28 31.66 -14.67
N SER A 225 1.44 30.45 -14.13
CA SER A 225 2.62 29.59 -14.26
C SER A 225 2.41 28.19 -13.65
N GLY A 226 1.14 27.77 -13.46
CA GLY A 226 0.77 26.52 -12.81
C GLY A 226 0.64 25.35 -13.79
N HIS A 227 0.49 24.13 -13.27
CA HIS A 227 0.27 22.93 -14.09
C HIS A 227 -1.02 23.00 -14.92
N GLU A 228 -0.90 23.09 -16.25
CA GLU A 228 -2.04 23.28 -17.15
C GLU A 228 -2.57 22.00 -17.81
N THR A 229 -1.73 20.97 -17.93
CA THR A 229 -2.09 19.73 -18.65
C THR A 229 -2.74 18.72 -17.72
N TRP A 230 -3.97 18.31 -18.03
CA TRP A 230 -4.71 17.33 -17.24
C TRP A 230 -5.24 16.20 -18.10
N VAL A 231 -5.27 14.99 -17.54
CA VAL A 231 -5.86 13.81 -18.17
C VAL A 231 -7.18 13.48 -17.48
N ARG A 232 -8.24 13.26 -18.27
CA ARG A 232 -9.58 12.89 -17.76
C ARG A 232 -10.13 11.72 -18.52
N VAL A 233 -10.80 10.83 -17.80
CA VAL A 233 -11.58 9.73 -18.38
C VAL A 233 -13.06 10.05 -18.18
N GLU A 234 -13.59 10.83 -19.13
CA GLU A 234 -14.78 11.66 -18.93
C GLU A 234 -16.03 10.94 -18.41
N ARG A 235 -16.24 9.68 -18.82
CA ARG A 235 -17.46 8.92 -18.47
C ARG A 235 -17.27 8.15 -17.17
N LEU A 236 -16.15 7.43 -17.03
CA LEU A 236 -15.89 6.57 -15.88
C LEU A 236 -15.69 7.37 -14.58
N GLU A 237 -15.29 8.63 -14.67
CA GLU A 237 -15.07 9.48 -13.48
C GLU A 237 -16.36 10.04 -12.85
N LYS A 238 -17.54 9.95 -13.51
CA LYS A 238 -18.77 10.64 -13.03
C LYS A 238 -19.60 9.85 -12.01
N GLY A 239 -19.41 8.53 -11.92
CA GLY A 239 -20.16 7.64 -11.01
C GLY A 239 -19.43 7.40 -9.67
N LEU A 240 -20.07 6.62 -8.78
CA LEU A 240 -19.45 6.09 -7.55
C LEU A 240 -18.68 7.16 -6.75
N CYS A 241 -17.40 6.95 -6.44
CA CYS A 241 -16.54 7.89 -5.71
C CYS A 241 -16.44 9.26 -6.40
N GLY A 242 -16.57 9.30 -7.72
CA GLY A 242 -16.44 10.52 -8.51
C GLY A 242 -17.58 11.51 -8.28
N LYS A 243 -18.78 11.03 -7.89
CA LYS A 243 -19.90 11.90 -7.49
C LYS A 243 -19.54 12.76 -6.29
N SER A 244 -18.89 12.14 -5.30
CA SER A 244 -18.50 12.80 -4.04
C SER A 244 -17.15 13.52 -4.14
N ARG A 245 -16.36 13.24 -5.20
CA ARG A 245 -14.97 13.72 -5.37
C ARG A 245 -14.69 14.15 -6.83
N PRO A 246 -15.26 15.25 -7.31
CA PRO A 246 -15.31 15.60 -8.74
C PRO A 246 -13.95 15.85 -9.40
N VAL A 247 -12.91 16.19 -8.63
CA VAL A 247 -11.55 16.43 -9.16
C VAL A 247 -10.59 15.25 -8.93
N PHE A 248 -10.97 14.26 -8.12
CA PHE A 248 -10.07 13.21 -7.66
C PHE A 248 -9.48 12.39 -8.82
N PHE A 249 -10.33 11.88 -9.71
CA PHE A 249 -9.86 11.01 -10.79
C PHE A 249 -9.09 11.73 -11.89
N ARG A 250 -9.34 13.03 -12.11
CA ARG A 250 -8.49 13.85 -12.96
C ARG A 250 -7.07 13.91 -12.41
N GLY A 251 -6.94 14.15 -11.11
CA GLY A 251 -5.64 14.14 -10.41
C GLY A 251 -4.94 12.80 -10.51
N VAL A 252 -5.67 11.70 -10.29
CA VAL A 252 -5.14 10.33 -10.39
C VAL A 252 -4.69 9.99 -11.81
N ALA A 253 -5.53 10.19 -12.82
CA ALA A 253 -5.17 9.91 -14.21
C ALA A 253 -3.95 10.72 -14.66
N THR A 254 -3.89 11.99 -14.25
CA THR A 254 -2.76 12.88 -14.56
C THR A 254 -1.47 12.40 -13.90
N ILE A 255 -1.47 12.09 -12.60
CA ILE A 255 -0.23 11.68 -11.93
C ILE A 255 0.26 10.31 -12.41
N VAL A 256 -0.65 9.38 -12.66
CA VAL A 256 -0.30 8.05 -13.18
C VAL A 256 0.28 8.17 -14.59
N THR A 257 -0.29 9.03 -15.45
CA THR A 257 0.29 9.35 -16.76
C THR A 257 1.72 9.87 -16.64
N LYS A 258 1.98 10.79 -15.70
CA LYS A 258 3.33 11.31 -15.46
C LYS A 258 4.28 10.22 -14.96
N LEU A 259 3.85 9.35 -14.06
CA LEU A 259 4.64 8.20 -13.60
C LEU A 259 4.96 7.25 -14.75
N PHE A 260 4.00 6.96 -15.64
CA PHE A 260 4.24 6.13 -16.83
C PHE A 260 5.28 6.73 -17.77
N HIS A 261 5.28 8.06 -17.97
CA HIS A 261 6.31 8.74 -18.77
C HIS A 261 7.68 8.86 -18.10
N ILE A 262 7.77 8.72 -16.77
CA ILE A 262 9.03 8.84 -16.03
C ILE A 262 9.66 7.47 -15.81
N VAL A 263 8.85 6.50 -15.39
CA VAL A 263 9.30 5.14 -15.06
C VAL A 263 9.36 4.26 -16.31
N GLU A 264 8.56 4.55 -17.35
CA GLU A 264 8.48 3.74 -18.57
C GLU A 264 8.30 2.23 -18.27
N PRO A 265 7.29 1.83 -17.46
CA PRO A 265 7.09 0.42 -17.10
C PRO A 265 6.53 -0.39 -18.27
N ASP A 266 6.69 -1.70 -18.24
CA ASP A 266 5.98 -2.63 -19.13
C ASP A 266 4.66 -3.09 -18.51
N VAL A 267 4.61 -3.16 -17.18
CA VAL A 267 3.44 -3.57 -16.40
C VAL A 267 3.23 -2.59 -15.25
N ALA A 268 1.99 -2.23 -14.95
CA ALA A 268 1.65 -1.50 -13.75
C ALA A 268 0.52 -2.19 -12.97
N VAL A 269 0.74 -2.36 -11.67
CA VAL A 269 -0.18 -3.10 -10.79
C VAL A 269 -0.96 -2.14 -9.89
N PHE A 270 -2.28 -2.31 -9.87
CA PHE A 270 -3.19 -1.55 -9.03
C PHE A 270 -4.10 -2.49 -8.24
N GLY A 271 -4.44 -2.13 -7.00
CA GLY A 271 -5.37 -2.92 -6.20
C GLY A 271 -6.82 -2.73 -6.65
N LYS A 272 -7.54 -3.83 -6.86
CA LYS A 272 -8.98 -3.84 -7.19
C LYS A 272 -9.87 -3.24 -6.08
N LYS A 273 -9.33 -3.02 -4.87
CA LYS A 273 -10.05 -2.34 -3.78
C LYS A 273 -10.56 -0.97 -4.21
N ASP A 274 -9.75 -0.23 -4.94
CA ASP A 274 -10.10 1.05 -5.54
C ASP A 274 -10.56 0.82 -6.99
N TYR A 275 -11.62 0.01 -7.16
CA TYR A 275 -12.04 -0.57 -8.45
C TYR A 275 -12.24 0.47 -9.56
N GLN A 276 -12.91 1.59 -9.23
CA GLN A 276 -13.13 2.68 -10.18
C GLN A 276 -11.81 3.31 -10.64
N GLN A 277 -10.82 3.45 -9.74
CA GLN A 277 -9.49 3.93 -10.11
C GLN A 277 -8.82 2.98 -11.09
N TRP A 278 -8.80 1.68 -10.78
CA TRP A 278 -8.21 0.67 -11.66
C TRP A 278 -8.83 0.68 -13.05
N ARG A 279 -10.17 0.73 -13.17
CA ARG A 279 -10.85 0.83 -14.47
C ARG A 279 -10.58 2.13 -15.21
N ILE A 280 -10.47 3.25 -14.49
CA ILE A 280 -10.08 4.53 -15.09
C ILE A 280 -8.67 4.46 -15.68
N ILE A 281 -7.70 3.88 -14.95
CA ILE A 281 -6.34 3.72 -15.45
C ILE A 281 -6.29 2.75 -16.64
N GLN A 282 -7.01 1.63 -16.58
CA GLN A 282 -7.13 0.71 -17.73
C GLN A 282 -7.70 1.40 -18.97
N ARG A 283 -8.77 2.20 -18.80
CA ARG A 283 -9.37 2.96 -19.90
C ARG A 283 -8.39 3.99 -20.47
N MET A 284 -7.72 4.73 -19.60
CA MET A 284 -6.72 5.73 -19.98
C MET A 284 -5.58 5.12 -20.78
N VAL A 285 -5.04 3.98 -20.32
CA VAL A 285 -3.98 3.24 -21.02
C VAL A 285 -4.41 2.82 -22.42
N ARG A 286 -5.61 2.25 -22.54
CA ARG A 286 -6.18 1.85 -23.82
C ARG A 286 -6.42 3.03 -24.75
N ASP A 287 -6.99 4.12 -24.24
CA ASP A 287 -7.44 5.27 -25.06
C ASP A 287 -6.29 6.16 -25.53
N LEU A 288 -5.17 6.15 -24.80
CA LEU A 288 -3.96 6.92 -25.10
C LEU A 288 -2.81 6.05 -25.64
N ASP A 289 -3.11 4.81 -26.04
CA ASP A 289 -2.17 3.87 -26.67
C ASP A 289 -0.88 3.63 -25.86
N PHE A 290 -0.99 3.57 -24.53
CA PHE A 290 0.14 3.21 -23.68
C PHE A 290 0.49 1.74 -23.90
N ALA A 291 1.76 1.47 -24.24
CA ALA A 291 2.32 0.11 -24.31
C ALA A 291 2.63 -0.44 -22.90
N ILE A 292 1.62 -0.46 -22.03
CA ILE A 292 1.72 -0.86 -20.62
C ILE A 292 0.58 -1.82 -20.31
N GLU A 293 0.89 -2.98 -19.75
CA GLU A 293 -0.14 -3.89 -19.22
C GLU A 293 -0.61 -3.41 -17.84
N ILE A 294 -1.93 -3.31 -17.64
CA ILE A 294 -2.51 -2.89 -16.36
C ILE A 294 -3.13 -4.09 -15.64
N VAL A 295 -2.43 -4.56 -14.61
CA VAL A 295 -2.82 -5.71 -13.80
C VAL A 295 -3.60 -5.26 -12.56
N GLY A 296 -4.76 -5.88 -12.35
CA GLY A 296 -5.59 -5.68 -11.16
C GLY A 296 -5.30 -6.75 -10.11
N SER A 297 -4.68 -6.36 -8.99
CA SER A 297 -4.44 -7.28 -7.86
C SER A 297 -5.69 -7.40 -6.99
N GLU A 298 -5.98 -8.62 -6.55
CA GLU A 298 -7.11 -8.93 -5.67
C GLU A 298 -7.04 -8.19 -4.33
N ILE A 299 -8.21 -7.94 -3.75
CA ILE A 299 -8.34 -7.21 -2.48
C ILE A 299 -7.76 -8.06 -1.34
N THR A 300 -6.71 -7.55 -0.69
CA THR A 300 -6.22 -8.15 0.55
C THR A 300 -7.16 -7.79 1.70
N ARG A 301 -7.59 -8.82 2.44
CA ARG A 301 -8.48 -8.70 3.59
C ARG A 301 -7.74 -9.13 4.85
N ASP A 302 -8.14 -8.57 5.98
CA ASP A 302 -7.79 -9.12 7.29
C ASP A 302 -8.45 -10.50 7.46
N SER A 303 -8.01 -11.27 8.45
CA SER A 303 -8.50 -12.60 8.80
C SER A 303 -10.02 -12.67 9.05
N ASP A 304 -10.62 -11.56 9.50
CA ASP A 304 -12.06 -11.42 9.71
C ASP A 304 -12.83 -10.96 8.46
N GLY A 305 -12.12 -10.71 7.35
CA GLY A 305 -12.68 -10.34 6.06
C GLY A 305 -12.77 -8.82 5.80
N LEU A 306 -12.37 -7.96 6.74
CA LEU A 306 -12.32 -6.52 6.48
C LEU A 306 -11.28 -6.20 5.41
N ALA A 307 -11.63 -5.43 4.38
CA ALA A 307 -10.67 -4.97 3.40
C ALA A 307 -9.57 -4.11 4.07
N LEU A 308 -8.30 -4.40 3.78
CA LEU A 308 -7.18 -3.65 4.34
C LEU A 308 -7.13 -2.24 3.76
N SER A 309 -6.93 -1.25 4.64
CA SER A 309 -6.86 0.16 4.28
C SER A 309 -6.07 0.91 5.34
N SER A 310 -5.26 1.89 4.93
CA SER A 310 -4.61 2.82 5.87
C SER A 310 -5.61 3.53 6.77
N ARG A 311 -6.84 3.77 6.28
CA ARG A 311 -7.92 4.41 7.04
C ARG A 311 -8.43 3.59 8.22
N ASN A 312 -8.19 2.28 8.26
CA ASN A 312 -8.71 1.41 9.32
C ASN A 312 -8.11 1.76 10.70
N VAL A 313 -6.94 2.40 10.75
CA VAL A 313 -6.29 2.86 11.99
C VAL A 313 -7.12 3.89 12.75
N HIS A 314 -8.04 4.59 12.07
CA HIS A 314 -8.88 5.62 12.67
C HIS A 314 -10.23 5.09 13.18
N LEU A 315 -10.51 3.80 13.02
CA LEU A 315 -11.71 3.17 13.55
C LEU A 315 -11.49 2.82 15.02
N SER A 316 -12.47 3.12 15.87
CA SER A 316 -12.54 2.47 17.19
C SER A 316 -12.74 0.96 17.04
N PRO A 317 -12.42 0.14 18.06
CA PRO A 317 -12.64 -1.30 18.02
C PRO A 317 -14.10 -1.68 17.70
N GLU A 318 -15.07 -0.92 18.22
CA GLU A 318 -16.49 -1.13 17.97
C GLU A 318 -16.88 -0.80 16.51
N GLU A 319 -16.43 0.35 16.00
CA GLU A 319 -16.64 0.74 14.60
C GLU A 319 -15.99 -0.26 13.64
N ARG A 320 -14.80 -0.77 13.98
CA ARG A 320 -14.11 -1.79 13.20
C ARG A 320 -14.93 -3.09 13.11
N GLN A 321 -15.53 -3.54 14.20
CA GLN A 321 -16.42 -4.71 14.17
C GLN A 321 -17.67 -4.45 13.32
N LYS A 322 -18.30 -3.28 13.51
CA LYS A 322 -19.47 -2.87 12.72
C LYS A 322 -19.17 -2.77 11.22
N ALA A 323 -17.97 -2.32 10.85
CA ALA A 323 -17.52 -2.20 9.46
C ALA A 323 -17.47 -3.54 8.69
N LEU A 324 -17.38 -4.68 9.39
CA LEU A 324 -17.48 -6.02 8.77
C LEU A 324 -18.83 -6.27 8.09
N SER A 325 -19.86 -5.49 8.42
CA SER A 325 -21.15 -5.54 7.71
C SER A 325 -21.00 -5.29 6.20
N ILE A 326 -20.00 -4.51 5.76
CA ILE A 326 -19.72 -4.29 4.33
C ILE A 326 -19.30 -5.61 3.66
N SER A 327 -18.22 -6.24 4.12
CA SER A 327 -17.69 -7.45 3.49
C SER A 327 -18.65 -8.64 3.61
N ARG A 328 -19.36 -8.75 4.73
CA ARG A 328 -20.41 -9.76 4.93
C ARG A 328 -21.58 -9.58 3.96
N SER A 329 -22.06 -8.35 3.77
CA SER A 329 -23.17 -8.08 2.83
C SER A 329 -22.77 -8.32 1.38
N LEU A 330 -21.56 -7.95 0.97
CA LEU A 330 -21.01 -8.26 -0.35
C LEU A 330 -20.91 -9.77 -0.59
N SER A 331 -20.41 -10.52 0.39
CA SER A 331 -20.31 -11.98 0.31
C SER A 331 -21.68 -12.64 0.20
N LYS A 332 -22.66 -12.16 0.99
CA LYS A 332 -24.05 -12.62 0.91
C LYS A 332 -24.66 -12.31 -0.46
N ALA A 333 -24.43 -11.13 -1.02
CA ALA A 333 -24.92 -10.76 -2.34
C ALA A 333 -24.33 -11.66 -3.44
N LYS A 334 -23.03 -11.95 -3.38
CA LYS A 334 -22.37 -12.89 -4.29
C LYS A 334 -22.93 -14.31 -4.18
N ALA A 335 -23.20 -14.80 -2.96
CA ALA A 335 -23.82 -16.10 -2.74
C ALA A 335 -25.24 -16.17 -3.31
N ALA A 336 -26.08 -15.17 -3.01
CA ALA A 336 -27.44 -15.09 -3.54
C ALA A 336 -27.47 -15.03 -5.08
N ALA A 337 -26.53 -14.31 -5.70
CA ALA A 337 -26.40 -14.26 -7.15
C ALA A 337 -26.11 -15.65 -7.75
N LYS A 338 -25.21 -16.42 -7.12
CA LYS A 338 -24.93 -17.81 -7.51
C LYS A 338 -26.13 -18.75 -7.35
N GLU A 339 -27.03 -18.44 -6.43
CA GLU A 339 -28.29 -19.16 -6.21
C GLU A 339 -29.43 -18.73 -7.16
N GLY A 340 -29.15 -17.81 -8.10
CA GLY A 340 -30.08 -17.38 -9.14
C GLY A 340 -30.75 -16.02 -8.91
N GLN A 341 -30.38 -15.29 -7.85
CA GLN A 341 -30.85 -13.92 -7.67
C GLN A 341 -30.15 -12.97 -8.65
N VAL A 342 -30.84 -12.60 -9.73
CA VAL A 342 -30.29 -11.71 -10.77
C VAL A 342 -30.71 -10.25 -10.63
N LYS A 343 -31.72 -9.93 -9.79
CA LYS A 343 -32.22 -8.57 -9.64
C LYS A 343 -31.32 -7.76 -8.71
N CYS A 344 -30.62 -6.78 -9.29
CA CYS A 344 -29.67 -5.95 -8.55
C CYS A 344 -30.31 -5.19 -7.39
N ARG A 345 -31.57 -4.76 -7.54
CA ARG A 345 -32.30 -4.03 -6.50
C ARG A 345 -32.39 -4.81 -5.20
N GLU A 346 -32.71 -6.11 -5.26
CA GLU A 346 -32.89 -6.94 -4.06
C GLU A 346 -31.57 -7.15 -3.32
N LEU A 347 -30.47 -7.35 -4.07
CA LEU A 347 -29.12 -7.45 -3.52
C LEU A 347 -28.67 -6.13 -2.87
N LYS A 348 -28.93 -5.00 -3.54
CA LYS A 348 -28.63 -3.66 -3.02
C LYS A 348 -29.38 -3.37 -1.73
N ASP A 349 -30.70 -3.57 -1.72
CA ASP A 349 -31.56 -3.28 -0.58
C ASP A 349 -31.16 -4.15 0.64
N SER A 350 -30.84 -5.43 0.44
CA SER A 350 -30.33 -6.30 1.51
C SER A 350 -29.00 -5.81 2.09
N ALA A 351 -28.07 -5.33 1.26
CA ALA A 351 -26.78 -4.85 1.72
C ALA A 351 -26.91 -3.52 2.47
N ILE A 352 -27.70 -2.58 1.93
CA ILE A 352 -28.00 -1.29 2.57
C ILE A 352 -28.61 -1.50 3.95
N LEU A 353 -29.61 -2.40 4.06
CA LEU A 353 -30.24 -2.72 5.34
C LEU A 353 -29.22 -3.27 6.35
N THR A 354 -28.40 -4.23 5.93
CA THR A 354 -27.39 -4.87 6.80
C THR A 354 -26.38 -3.86 7.35
N ILE A 355 -25.88 -2.97 6.50
CA ILE A 355 -24.89 -1.96 6.88
C ILE A 355 -25.54 -0.90 7.78
N THR A 356 -26.76 -0.46 7.45
CA THR A 356 -27.47 0.56 8.23
C THR A 356 -27.82 0.05 9.63
N GLN A 357 -28.26 -1.20 9.76
CA GLN A 357 -28.53 -1.83 11.06
C GLN A 357 -27.26 -2.00 11.92
N ALA A 358 -26.09 -2.16 11.30
CA ALA A 358 -24.81 -2.16 11.99
C ALA A 358 -24.35 -0.75 12.42
N GLY A 359 -25.10 0.31 12.09
CA GLY A 359 -24.78 1.71 12.38
C GLY A 359 -23.92 2.40 11.32
N GLY A 360 -23.74 1.77 10.15
CA GLY A 360 -23.06 2.38 9.01
C GLY A 360 -23.96 3.32 8.22
N ARG A 361 -23.45 4.46 7.79
CA ARG A 361 -24.16 5.39 6.90
C ARG A 361 -23.69 5.20 5.46
N ILE A 362 -24.57 4.72 4.58
CA ILE A 362 -24.25 4.51 3.16
C ILE A 362 -23.92 5.84 2.47
N ASP A 363 -22.81 5.85 1.72
CA ASP A 363 -22.48 6.89 0.73
C ASP A 363 -23.00 6.44 -0.64
N TYR A 364 -22.62 5.23 -1.06
CA TYR A 364 -23.26 4.55 -2.19
C TYR A 364 -23.20 3.03 -2.02
N ALA A 365 -24.13 2.34 -2.65
CA ALA A 365 -24.11 0.89 -2.85
C ALA A 365 -24.65 0.63 -4.26
N GLU A 366 -23.78 0.28 -5.20
CA GLU A 366 -24.14 0.18 -6.62
C GLU A 366 -23.59 -1.09 -7.26
N ILE A 367 -24.45 -1.79 -7.99
CA ILE A 367 -24.06 -2.91 -8.84
C ILE A 367 -23.91 -2.37 -10.27
N VAL A 368 -22.72 -2.53 -10.80
CA VAL A 368 -22.34 -1.96 -12.09
C VAL A 368 -21.64 -3.00 -12.97
N ASP A 369 -21.70 -2.80 -14.28
CA ASP A 369 -20.91 -3.56 -15.25
C ASP A 369 -19.41 -3.48 -14.92
N GLN A 370 -18.70 -4.61 -14.98
CA GLN A 370 -17.29 -4.64 -14.58
C GLN A 370 -16.39 -3.74 -15.44
N GLU A 371 -16.67 -3.53 -16.73
CA GLU A 371 -15.78 -2.78 -17.62
C GLU A 371 -16.13 -1.29 -17.70
N ASN A 372 -17.41 -0.98 -17.85
CA ASN A 372 -17.88 0.37 -18.15
C ASN A 372 -18.50 1.08 -16.93
N LEU A 373 -18.64 0.38 -15.81
CA LEU A 373 -19.15 0.88 -14.53
C LEU A 373 -20.54 1.55 -14.62
N LYS A 374 -21.34 1.23 -15.63
CA LYS A 374 -22.74 1.66 -15.70
C LYS A 374 -23.59 0.79 -14.77
N SER A 375 -24.55 1.42 -14.10
CA SER A 375 -25.52 0.74 -13.25
C SER A 375 -26.30 -0.31 -14.03
N VAL A 376 -26.53 -1.44 -13.38
CA VAL A 376 -27.26 -2.59 -13.93
C VAL A 376 -28.48 -2.86 -13.05
N GLU A 377 -29.66 -3.03 -13.66
CA GLU A 377 -30.89 -3.39 -12.94
C GLU A 377 -31.04 -4.91 -12.75
N GLU A 378 -30.61 -5.67 -13.75
CA GLU A 378 -30.65 -7.12 -13.80
C GLU A 378 -29.32 -7.65 -14.35
N MET A 379 -28.69 -8.57 -13.63
CA MET A 379 -27.40 -9.14 -14.02
C MET A 379 -27.58 -10.06 -15.23
N LYS A 380 -26.96 -9.67 -16.36
CA LYS A 380 -26.93 -10.44 -17.61
C LYS A 380 -25.51 -10.82 -18.04
N GLY A 381 -24.53 -10.51 -17.20
CA GLY A 381 -23.10 -10.71 -17.42
C GLY A 381 -22.31 -10.29 -16.18
N PRO A 382 -20.96 -10.24 -16.28
CA PRO A 382 -20.08 -9.88 -15.17
C PRO A 382 -20.39 -8.50 -14.59
N VAL A 383 -20.66 -8.44 -13.29
CA VAL A 383 -20.87 -7.19 -12.56
C VAL A 383 -19.91 -7.08 -11.38
N VAL A 384 -19.78 -5.88 -10.84
CA VAL A 384 -19.12 -5.62 -9.57
C VAL A 384 -20.09 -4.87 -8.65
N PHE A 385 -20.21 -5.34 -7.42
CA PHE A 385 -20.97 -4.64 -6.39
C PHE A 385 -20.01 -3.74 -5.61
N CYS A 386 -20.10 -2.43 -5.81
CA CYS A 386 -19.27 -1.41 -5.15
C CYS A 386 -20.03 -0.77 -3.98
N ILE A 387 -19.42 -0.73 -2.79
CA ILE A 387 -20.00 -0.10 -1.61
C ILE A 387 -19.02 0.92 -1.01
N ALA A 388 -19.56 2.08 -0.63
CA ALA A 388 -18.91 3.03 0.26
C ALA A 388 -19.84 3.37 1.42
N ALA A 389 -19.31 3.33 2.64
CA ALA A 389 -20.06 3.64 3.84
C ALA A 389 -19.19 4.33 4.89
N TRP A 390 -19.83 5.12 5.74
CA TRP A 390 -19.21 5.81 6.87
C TRP A 390 -19.49 5.04 8.16
N PHE A 391 -18.44 4.81 8.94
CA PHE A 391 -18.52 4.36 10.33
C PHE A 391 -17.84 5.44 11.19
N GLY A 392 -18.65 6.16 11.97
CA GLY A 392 -18.23 7.40 12.62
C GLY A 392 -17.76 8.43 11.58
N LYS A 393 -16.48 8.82 11.68
CA LYS A 393 -15.84 9.77 10.75
C LYS A 393 -15.07 9.08 9.62
N VAL A 394 -14.95 7.74 9.65
CA VAL A 394 -14.13 7.00 8.69
C VAL A 394 -14.99 6.53 7.53
N ARG A 395 -14.65 6.99 6.33
CA ARG A 395 -15.22 6.50 5.07
C ARG A 395 -14.45 5.27 4.58
N LEU A 396 -15.13 4.14 4.48
CA LEU A 396 -14.60 2.88 3.97
C LEU A 396 -15.18 2.58 2.60
N ILE A 397 -14.42 1.86 1.78
CA ILE A 397 -14.84 1.34 0.49
C ILE A 397 -14.52 -0.16 0.44
N ASP A 398 -15.37 -0.92 -0.22
CA ASP A 398 -15.15 -2.31 -0.54
C ASP A 398 -15.93 -2.65 -1.82
N ASN A 399 -15.54 -3.73 -2.49
CA ASN A 399 -16.26 -4.21 -3.66
C ASN A 399 -16.10 -5.72 -3.84
N MET A 400 -16.98 -6.29 -4.66
CA MET A 400 -16.97 -7.72 -4.96
C MET A 400 -17.41 -7.95 -6.40
N GLU A 401 -16.55 -8.59 -7.20
CA GLU A 401 -16.89 -9.09 -8.53
C GLU A 401 -17.86 -10.28 -8.39
N ILE A 402 -18.91 -10.26 -9.19
CA ILE A 402 -19.96 -11.28 -9.29
C ILE A 402 -20.09 -11.67 -10.75
N ASP A 403 -19.76 -12.92 -11.02
CA ASP A 403 -19.89 -13.56 -12.33
C ASP A 403 -20.97 -14.65 -12.19
N ILE A 404 -21.99 -14.59 -13.05
CA ILE A 404 -23.14 -15.52 -13.07
C ILE A 404 -23.09 -16.43 -14.30
#